data_AF-A0AAU2ZI77-F1
#
_entry.id   AF-A0AAU2ZI77-F1
#
_cell.length_a   1.000
_cell.length_b   1.000
_cell.length_c   1.000
_cell.angle_alpha   90.00
_cell.angle_beta   90.00
_cell.angle_gamma   90.00
#
_symmetry.space_group_name_H-M   'P 1'
#
loop_
_entity.id
_entity.type
_entity.pdbx_description
1 polymer ?
#
loop_
_entity_poly.entity_id
_entity_poly.type
_entity_poly.pdbx_seq_one_letter_code
_entity_poly.pdbx_strand_id
1 'polypeptide(L)' 'MLFVPSIEGISHNEGESTNDQDISAGTDLVTTVVHRLMSGAPDTPE' A
#
# COMPACT_ATOMS: atom_id res chain seq x y z
N MET A 1 -5.54 -1.78 6.90
CA MET A 1 -4.06 -1.67 6.85
C MET A 1 -3.61 -2.17 5.50
N LEU A 2 -2.67 -1.48 4.84
CA LEU A 2 -2.13 -1.83 3.53
C LEU A 2 -0.68 -2.26 3.69
N PHE A 3 -0.29 -3.33 3.01
CA PHE A 3 1.08 -3.84 3.03
C PHE A 3 1.66 -3.82 1.62
N VAL A 4 2.95 -3.53 1.53
CA VAL A 4 3.77 -3.66 0.33
C VAL A 4 4.92 -4.62 0.63
N PRO A 5 5.45 -5.36 -0.36
CA PRO A 5 6.58 -6.25 -0.16
C PRO A 5 7.83 -5.48 0.32
N SER A 6 8.57 -6.05 1.27
CA SER A 6 9.94 -5.61 1.57
C SER A 6 10.93 -6.54 0.86
N ILE A 7 12.06 -6.01 0.37
CA ILE A 7 13.12 -6.80 -0.24
C ILE A 7 13.66 -7.79 0.81
N GLU A 8 13.62 -9.08 0.47
CA GLU A 8 14.01 -10.18 1.36
C GLU A 8 13.22 -10.26 2.69
N GLY A 9 12.14 -9.48 2.84
CA GLY A 9 11.37 -9.41 4.08
C GLY A 9 12.13 -8.81 5.26
N ILE A 10 13.23 -8.10 5.01
CA ILE A 10 14.03 -7.45 6.04
C ILE A 10 13.24 -6.28 6.63
N SER A 11 13.27 -6.14 7.96
CA SER A 11 12.70 -5.00 8.67
C SER A 11 13.45 -4.71 9.97
N HIS A 12 13.36 -3.48 10.47
CA HIS A 12 14.14 -2.99 11.63
C HIS A 12 15.65 -3.15 11.44
N ASN A 13 16.12 -2.93 10.21
CA ASN A 13 17.51 -3.06 9.81
C ASN A 13 17.87 -1.97 8.80
N GLU A 14 19.13 -1.52 8.79
CA GLU A 14 19.58 -0.46 7.88
C GLU A 14 19.52 -0.86 6.40
N GLY A 15 19.49 -2.16 6.10
CA GLY A 15 19.26 -2.71 4.77
C GLY A 15 17.79 -2.86 4.37
N GLU A 16 16.85 -2.46 5.23
CA GLU A 16 15.42 -2.47 4.90
C GLU A 16 15.15 -1.58 3.69
N SER A 17 14.56 -2.17 2.65
CA SER A 17 14.29 -1.50 1.39
C SER A 17 13.08 -2.11 0.69
N THR A 18 12.44 -1.34 -0.18
CA THR A 18 11.28 -1.73 -0.98
C THR A 18 11.46 -1.17 -2.37
N ASN A 19 11.03 -1.91 -3.41
CA ASN A 19 11.13 -1.39 -4.78
C ASN A 19 10.21 -0.19 -4.98
N ASP A 20 10.66 0.79 -5.78
CA ASP A 20 9.86 1.97 -6.12
C ASP A 20 8.49 1.61 -6.71
N GLN A 21 8.41 0.52 -7.48
CA GLN A 21 7.17 0.03 -8.08
C GLN A 21 6.18 -0.44 -7.01
N ASP A 22 6.67 -1.14 -5.98
CA ASP A 22 5.84 -1.65 -4.89
C ASP A 22 5.31 -0.50 -4.01
N ILE A 23 6.15 0.51 -3.73
CA ILE A 23 5.72 1.74 -3.03
C ILE A 23 4.67 2.51 -3.84
N SER A 24 4.90 2.66 -5.15
CA SER A 24 3.98 3.37 -6.04
C SER A 24 2.63 2.65 -6.11
N ALA A 25 2.62 1.33 -6.29
CA ALA A 25 1.40 0.54 -6.30
C ALA A 25 0.63 0.61 -4.96
N GLY A 26 1.33 0.59 -3.83
CA GLY A 26 0.71 0.80 -2.52
C GLY A 26 0.08 2.18 -2.37
N THR A 27 0.73 3.21 -2.91
CA THR A 27 0.25 4.60 -2.91
C THR A 27 -0.99 4.77 -3.78
N ASP A 28 -1.03 4.15 -4.96
CA ASP A 28 -2.19 4.18 -5.84
C ASP A 28 -3.41 3.51 -5.20
N LEU A 29 -3.20 2.36 -4.55
CA LEU A 29 -4.27 1.64 -3.87
C LEU A 29 -4.82 2.43 -2.68
N VAL A 30 -3.96 2.96 -1.81
CA VAL A 30 -4.44 3.75 -0.66
C VAL A 30 -5.19 5.00 -1.13
N THR A 31 -4.71 5.67 -2.17
CA THR A 31 -5.35 6.87 -2.72
C THR A 31 -6.73 6.54 -3.32
N THR A 32 -6.83 5.40 -4.02
CA THR A 32 -8.10 4.91 -4.57
C THR A 32 -9.12 4.61 -3.47
N VAL A 33 -8.71 3.91 -2.42
CA VAL A 33 -9.57 3.59 -1.28
C VAL A 33 -10.02 4.86 -0.57
N VAL A 34 -9.10 5.77 -0.26
CA VAL A 34 -9.43 7.07 0.36
C VAL A 34 -10.42 7.84 -0.51
N HIS A 35 -10.19 7.92 -1.82
CA HIS A 35 -11.11 8.60 -2.73
C HIS A 35 -12.53 7.99 -2.70
N ARG A 36 -12.65 6.65 -2.72
CA ARG A 36 -13.94 5.95 -2.64
C ARG A 36 -14.65 6.22 -1.32
N LEU A 37 -13.94 6.14 -0.20
CA LEU A 37 -14.47 6.44 1.13
C LEU A 37 -14.97 7.88 1.23
N MET A 38 -14.20 8.84 0.73
CA MET A 38 -14.60 10.26 0.70
C MET A 38 -15.80 10.51 -0.23
N SER A 39 -15.98 9.68 -1.26
CA SER A 39 -17.12 9.74 -2.18
C SER A 39 -18.37 9.05 -1.64
N GLY A 40 -18.34 8.51 -0.42
CA GLY A 40 -19.47 7.81 0.20
C GLY A 40 -19.73 6.41 -0.36
N ALA A 41 -18.79 5.84 -1.13
CA ALA A 41 -18.88 4.46 -1.57
C ALA A 41 -18.47 3.53 -0.42
N PRO A 42 -19.33 2.59 0.02
CA PRO A 42 -18.92 1.58 0.98
C PRO A 42 -17.88 0.65 0.35
N ASP A 43 -16.92 0.19 1.15
CA ASP A 43 -16.00 -0.88 0.80
C ASP A 43 -16.80 -2.18 0.70
N THR A 44 -17.41 -2.46 -0.45
CA THR A 44 -18.04 -3.74 -0.73
C THR A 44 -16.96 -4.69 -1.24
N PRO A 45 -16.59 -5.73 -0.47
CA PRO A 45 -15.73 -6.79 -0.98
C PRO A 45 -16.51 -7.59 -2.04
N GLU A 46 -15.94 -7.74 -3.23
CA GLU A 46 -16.33 -8.81 -4.17
C GLU A 46 -15.63 -10.12 -3.81
#